data_AF-A0A0Q5V663-F1
#
_entry.id   AF-A0A0Q5V663-F1
#
_cell.length_a   1.000
_cell.length_b   1.000
_cell.length_c   1.000
_cell.angle_alpha   90.00
_cell.angle_beta   90.00
_cell.angle_gamma   90.00
#
_symmetry.space_group_name_H-M   'P 1'
#
loop_
_entity.id
_entity.type
_entity.pdbx_description
1 polymer ?
#
loop_
_entity_poly.entity_id
_entity_poly.type
_entity_poly.pdbx_seq_one_letter_code
_entity_poly.pdbx_strand_id
1 'polypeptide(L)'
;MTINRRDALKTALKLAGSGATLALPSAATHAAGAAKLRFDHGVASGDPSLDGAILWTRATPVEAAQAGDIALTWHVAETENGKPLRSGSVKARAARDFTAKVEATGLQPGREYRYWFDAADGTRSPVGRFRTLPKGKVADVVMAVVSCQLYAGGLFNAYDAIAKLDRVDTVLHLGDYIYEYGVDGYGADIAKKIDRLVEPRHEIVSLADYRMRHAQVKRDTDMQAAHARAAFICVWDDHEVANDDWMHGAENHDPKTEGDWDARKAAAMQAYFEWMPIRDPKPGQPWAAINRSFEFGDLATLVMVETRLLARSHQVVSKGEEITQAEYAPMLAERARTDRELLGPAQLAWVEKTMATSVAAGKPWQVLGNQVVMAKVAGPDMERQLGPVKFAETMAKLPATWRERLTASIASYRAGLPFGFDSWDGYPPARERLYAAFKRAKSRPIVLSGDSHAAWANDLHDASGKLVAAEFGCTAITSPSYGSLLPGIGTLIADANKGEVRFCDQDLKGFTLLTLTPEHATGDSVTVSTVFAKPYTQGSAARFRAYADRPNQPLEKIV
;
A
#
# COMPACT_ATOMS: atom_id res chain seq x y z
N MET A 1 -39.93 -38.94 -10.81
CA MET A 1 -39.80 -40.13 -11.67
C MET A 1 -38.46 -40.02 -12.40
N THR A 2 -37.50 -40.82 -12.00
CA THR A 2 -36.13 -40.85 -12.53
C THR A 2 -36.10 -41.49 -13.92
N ILE A 3 -35.57 -40.78 -14.92
CA ILE A 3 -35.28 -41.34 -16.25
C ILE A 3 -33.77 -41.46 -16.42
N ASN A 4 -33.36 -42.68 -16.76
CA ASN A 4 -32.00 -43.19 -16.77
C ASN A 4 -31.32 -42.91 -18.11
N ARG A 5 -30.03 -42.58 -18.05
CA ARG A 5 -29.15 -42.24 -19.18
C ARG A 5 -28.63 -43.52 -19.86
N ARG A 6 -29.26 -44.01 -20.94
CA ARG A 6 -28.59 -44.99 -21.83
C ARG A 6 -29.14 -45.18 -23.26
N ASP A 7 -30.27 -44.61 -23.65
CA ASP A 7 -30.91 -44.95 -24.95
C ASP A 7 -30.84 -43.87 -26.05
N ALA A 8 -30.16 -42.75 -25.84
CA ALA A 8 -30.13 -41.65 -26.84
C ALA A 8 -28.93 -41.68 -27.80
N LEU A 9 -28.22 -42.80 -27.92
CA LEU A 9 -27.07 -42.95 -28.82
C LEU A 9 -27.13 -44.33 -29.47
N LYS A 10 -27.92 -44.47 -30.54
CA LYS A 10 -27.80 -45.48 -31.63
C LYS A 10 -29.07 -45.52 -32.50
N THR A 11 -29.36 -44.48 -33.26
CA THR A 11 -29.99 -44.68 -34.59
C THR A 11 -29.57 -43.57 -35.52
N ALA A 12 -28.43 -43.78 -36.18
CA ALA A 12 -28.07 -43.06 -37.38
C ALA A 12 -28.55 -43.87 -38.60
N LEU A 13 -28.74 -43.16 -39.71
CA LEU A 13 -28.69 -43.64 -41.10
C LEU A 13 -29.98 -44.24 -41.69
N LYS A 14 -30.65 -43.44 -42.53
CA LYS A 14 -30.93 -43.72 -43.96
C LYS A 14 -31.95 -42.70 -44.52
N LEU A 15 -31.49 -41.78 -45.36
CA LEU A 15 -31.95 -41.66 -46.75
C LEU A 15 -31.18 -40.52 -47.44
N ALA A 16 -30.57 -40.84 -48.58
CA ALA A 16 -29.92 -39.90 -49.48
C ALA A 16 -30.89 -39.46 -50.58
N GLY A 17 -30.70 -38.23 -51.06
CA GLY A 17 -30.94 -37.88 -52.46
C GLY A 17 -32.21 -37.11 -52.79
N SER A 18 -32.09 -35.79 -52.87
CA SER A 18 -32.54 -34.96 -54.00
C SER A 18 -32.07 -33.52 -53.80
N GLY A 19 -31.46 -32.95 -54.82
CA GLY A 19 -30.79 -31.66 -54.78
C GLY A 19 -31.74 -30.48 -54.53
N ALA A 20 -31.44 -29.73 -53.50
CA ALA A 20 -31.71 -28.30 -53.41
C ALA A 20 -30.46 -27.68 -52.79
N THR A 21 -29.69 -26.92 -53.56
CA THR A 21 -28.72 -25.99 -53.03
C THR A 21 -29.47 -24.93 -52.23
N LEU A 22 -29.72 -25.21 -50.96
CA LEU A 22 -30.02 -24.20 -49.96
C LEU A 22 -28.74 -23.36 -49.81
N ALA A 23 -28.66 -22.29 -50.60
CA ALA A 23 -27.81 -21.17 -50.26
C ALA A 23 -28.30 -20.66 -48.90
N LEU A 24 -27.64 -21.11 -47.83
CA LEU A 24 -27.73 -20.44 -46.55
C LEU A 24 -27.37 -18.98 -46.84
N PRO A 25 -28.22 -18.00 -46.48
CA PRO A 25 -27.75 -16.64 -46.43
C PRO A 25 -26.56 -16.71 -45.49
N SER A 26 -25.37 -16.40 -46.00
CA SER A 26 -24.28 -16.00 -45.13
C SER A 26 -24.86 -14.82 -44.38
N ALA A 27 -25.28 -15.07 -43.13
CA ALA A 27 -25.55 -14.00 -42.21
C ALA A 27 -24.20 -13.30 -42.11
N ALA A 28 -24.03 -12.24 -42.90
CA ALA A 28 -23.04 -11.25 -42.65
C ALA A 28 -23.35 -10.82 -41.21
N THR A 29 -22.63 -11.42 -40.26
CA THR A 29 -22.46 -10.83 -38.94
C THR A 29 -22.00 -9.44 -39.26
N HIS A 30 -22.93 -8.50 -39.25
CA HIS A 30 -22.58 -7.10 -39.14
C HIS A 30 -21.68 -7.11 -37.92
N ALA A 31 -20.39 -6.86 -38.14
CA ALA A 31 -19.51 -6.47 -37.07
C ALA A 31 -20.24 -5.29 -36.45
N ALA A 32 -21.00 -5.53 -35.37
CA ALA A 32 -21.53 -4.49 -34.54
C ALA A 32 -20.30 -3.64 -34.27
N GLY A 33 -20.25 -2.43 -34.84
CA GLY A 33 -19.09 -1.56 -34.72
C GLY A 33 -18.76 -1.54 -33.25
N ALA A 34 -17.59 -2.07 -32.88
CA ALA A 34 -17.27 -2.29 -31.48
C ALA A 34 -17.46 -0.95 -30.78
N ALA A 35 -18.35 -0.91 -29.77
CA ALA A 35 -18.61 0.30 -29.03
C ALA A 35 -17.26 0.87 -28.57
N LYS A 36 -17.05 2.18 -28.83
CA LYS A 36 -15.76 2.80 -28.59
C LYS A 36 -15.35 2.59 -27.13
N LEU A 37 -14.14 2.13 -26.87
CA LEU A 37 -13.63 1.91 -25.52
C LEU A 37 -13.03 3.20 -24.93
N ARG A 38 -12.93 3.29 -23.60
CA ARG A 38 -12.06 4.26 -22.92
C ARG A 38 -11.15 3.60 -21.88
N PHE A 39 -10.05 4.28 -21.55
CA PHE A 39 -9.12 3.90 -20.49
C PHE A 39 -9.15 4.93 -19.35
N ASP A 40 -10.32 5.13 -18.75
CA ASP A 40 -10.57 6.18 -17.74
C ASP A 40 -9.71 6.08 -16.47
N HIS A 41 -9.10 4.91 -16.24
CA HIS A 41 -8.31 4.59 -15.05
C HIS A 41 -6.82 4.40 -15.37
N GLY A 42 -6.40 4.80 -16.58
CA GLY A 42 -5.03 4.73 -17.04
C GLY A 42 -4.46 3.32 -17.15
N VAL A 43 -3.15 3.21 -16.94
CA VAL A 43 -2.38 1.97 -16.92
C VAL A 43 -1.54 1.93 -15.66
N ALA A 44 -1.23 0.72 -15.19
CA ALA A 44 -0.33 0.52 -14.08
C ALA A 44 0.59 -0.66 -14.36
N SER A 45 1.80 -0.60 -13.80
CA SER A 45 2.70 -1.74 -13.77
C SER A 45 3.14 -1.99 -12.35
N GLY A 46 3.53 -3.21 -12.05
CA GLY A 46 3.92 -3.55 -10.70
C GLY A 46 4.58 -4.91 -10.60
N ASP A 47 5.00 -5.21 -9.38
CA ASP A 47 5.57 -6.51 -9.05
C ASP A 47 6.72 -6.89 -10.03
N PRO A 48 7.71 -6.00 -10.26
CA PRO A 48 8.73 -6.20 -11.29
C PRO A 48 9.55 -7.46 -10.99
N SER A 49 10.07 -8.07 -12.04
CA SER A 49 10.91 -9.28 -12.01
C SER A 49 12.14 -9.07 -12.91
N LEU A 50 13.05 -10.05 -12.91
CA LEU A 50 14.28 -9.95 -13.71
C LEU A 50 14.02 -9.80 -15.20
N ASP A 51 12.95 -10.40 -15.72
CA ASP A 51 12.66 -10.42 -17.14
C ASP A 51 11.27 -9.85 -17.47
N GLY A 52 10.68 -9.08 -16.56
CA GLY A 52 9.27 -8.76 -16.69
C GLY A 52 8.66 -7.88 -15.61
N ALA A 53 7.36 -7.64 -15.74
CA ALA A 53 6.52 -7.01 -14.73
C ALA A 53 5.04 -7.39 -14.97
N ILE A 54 4.20 -7.15 -13.96
CA ILE A 54 2.75 -7.13 -14.15
C ILE A 54 2.39 -5.85 -14.89
N LEU A 55 1.57 -5.97 -15.93
CA LEU A 55 0.94 -4.86 -16.64
C LEU A 55 -0.56 -4.92 -16.38
N TRP A 56 -1.15 -3.78 -16.08
CA TRP A 56 -2.54 -3.64 -15.67
C TRP A 56 -3.21 -2.47 -16.38
N THR A 57 -4.49 -2.62 -16.70
CA THR A 57 -5.39 -1.53 -17.08
C THR A 57 -6.85 -1.91 -16.80
N ARG A 58 -7.76 -0.96 -16.90
CA ARG A 58 -9.21 -1.21 -16.96
C ARG A 58 -9.78 -0.69 -18.27
N ALA A 59 -10.39 -1.59 -19.04
CA ALA A 59 -11.14 -1.25 -20.25
C ALA A 59 -12.53 -0.76 -19.83
N THR A 60 -12.84 0.52 -20.02
CA THR A 60 -14.14 1.09 -19.63
C THR A 60 -15.09 1.06 -20.84
N PRO A 61 -16.15 0.22 -20.80
CA PRO A 61 -17.15 0.20 -21.86
C PRO A 61 -17.91 1.54 -21.90
N VAL A 62 -18.14 2.09 -23.10
CA VAL A 62 -18.95 3.31 -23.27
C VAL A 62 -20.46 3.00 -23.27
N GLU A 63 -20.84 1.78 -23.63
CA GLU A 63 -22.23 1.31 -23.53
C GLU A 63 -22.43 0.47 -22.27
N ALA A 64 -23.37 0.88 -21.41
CA ALA A 64 -23.68 0.21 -20.15
C ALA A 64 -24.15 -1.25 -20.31
N ALA A 65 -24.57 -1.65 -21.53
CA ALA A 65 -25.05 -2.99 -21.84
C ALA A 65 -23.94 -3.99 -22.23
N GLN A 66 -22.66 -3.59 -22.28
CA GLN A 66 -21.55 -4.49 -22.59
C GLN A 66 -21.37 -5.52 -21.46
N ALA A 67 -21.96 -6.70 -21.60
CA ALA A 67 -21.94 -7.75 -20.57
C ALA A 67 -20.74 -8.73 -20.69
N GLY A 68 -19.98 -8.67 -21.79
CA GLY A 68 -18.93 -9.65 -22.11
C GLY A 68 -17.50 -9.13 -21.96
N ASP A 69 -16.55 -10.05 -21.83
CA ASP A 69 -15.11 -9.75 -21.80
C ASP A 69 -14.66 -8.91 -23.01
N ILE A 70 -13.73 -7.98 -22.77
CA ILE A 70 -13.15 -7.11 -23.79
C ILE A 70 -11.75 -7.62 -24.13
N ALA A 71 -11.52 -7.99 -25.39
CA ALA A 71 -10.20 -8.39 -25.85
C ALA A 71 -9.29 -7.16 -26.04
N LEU A 72 -8.10 -7.22 -25.45
CA LEU A 72 -7.03 -6.23 -25.59
C LEU A 72 -5.76 -6.92 -26.11
N THR A 73 -4.94 -6.17 -26.82
CA THR A 73 -3.56 -6.55 -27.13
C THR A 73 -2.64 -5.69 -26.28
N TRP A 74 -1.72 -6.29 -25.54
CA TRP A 74 -0.70 -5.56 -24.79
C TRP A 74 0.62 -5.56 -25.55
N HIS A 75 1.41 -4.52 -25.35
CA HIS A 75 2.69 -4.32 -26.01
C HIS A 75 3.74 -3.85 -25.01
N VAL A 76 4.99 -4.27 -25.21
CA VAL A 76 6.17 -3.76 -24.49
C VAL A 76 7.25 -3.41 -25.51
N ALA A 77 7.84 -2.22 -25.41
CA ALA A 77 8.90 -1.71 -26.27
C ALA A 77 9.96 -0.95 -25.45
N GLU A 78 11.14 -0.68 -26.03
CA GLU A 78 12.17 0.14 -25.35
C GLU A 78 11.80 1.63 -25.32
N THR A 79 11.08 2.10 -26.34
CA THR A 79 10.63 3.49 -26.47
C THR A 79 9.15 3.52 -26.85
N GLU A 80 8.50 4.66 -26.61
CA GLU A 80 7.05 4.81 -26.79
C GLU A 80 6.61 4.62 -28.24
N ASN A 81 7.43 5.07 -29.19
CA ASN A 81 7.20 4.92 -30.63
C ASN A 81 7.99 3.75 -31.24
N GLY A 82 8.61 2.91 -30.40
CA GLY A 82 9.42 1.79 -30.83
C GLY A 82 8.59 0.59 -31.27
N LYS A 83 9.21 -0.33 -32.03
CA LYS A 83 8.58 -1.61 -32.36
C LYS A 83 8.41 -2.44 -31.08
N PRO A 84 7.24 -3.07 -30.86
CA PRO A 84 7.06 -3.98 -29.73
C PRO A 84 8.09 -5.12 -29.74
N LEU A 85 8.77 -5.29 -28.61
CA LEU A 85 9.65 -6.42 -28.31
C LEU A 85 8.87 -7.63 -27.82
N ARG A 86 7.79 -7.37 -27.07
CA ARG A 86 6.83 -8.37 -26.61
C ARG A 86 5.42 -7.84 -26.86
N SER A 87 4.52 -8.75 -27.18
CA SER A 87 3.09 -8.46 -27.27
C SER A 87 2.29 -9.73 -27.07
N GLY A 88 1.03 -9.58 -26.69
CA GLY A 88 0.11 -10.70 -26.56
C GLY A 88 -1.32 -10.23 -26.36
N SER A 89 -2.25 -11.18 -26.28
CA SER A 89 -3.65 -10.88 -26.00
C SER A 89 -3.96 -11.07 -24.52
N VAL A 90 -4.86 -10.24 -24.00
CA VAL A 90 -5.42 -10.34 -22.65
C VAL A 90 -6.90 -9.97 -22.71
N LYS A 91 -7.70 -10.50 -21.80
CA LYS A 91 -9.10 -10.12 -21.66
C LYS A 91 -9.29 -9.23 -20.45
N ALA A 92 -9.85 -8.05 -20.66
CA ALA A 92 -10.51 -7.29 -19.61
C ALA A 92 -11.82 -8.00 -19.26
N ARG A 93 -11.84 -8.72 -18.14
CA ARG A 93 -12.94 -9.64 -17.83
C ARG A 93 -14.09 -8.92 -17.16
N ALA A 94 -15.31 -9.10 -17.66
CA ALA A 94 -16.50 -8.46 -17.07
C ALA A 94 -16.70 -8.89 -15.59
N ALA A 95 -16.42 -10.16 -15.29
CA ALA A 95 -16.49 -10.69 -13.92
C ALA A 95 -15.45 -10.10 -12.95
N ARG A 96 -14.39 -9.47 -13.47
CA ARG A 96 -13.32 -8.77 -12.71
C ARG A 96 -13.33 -7.27 -12.99
N ASP A 97 -14.54 -6.71 -13.16
CA ASP A 97 -14.76 -5.28 -13.37
C ASP A 97 -13.97 -4.70 -14.56
N PHE A 98 -13.91 -5.49 -15.64
CA PHE A 98 -13.21 -5.13 -16.88
C PHE A 98 -11.73 -4.76 -16.68
N THR A 99 -11.12 -5.23 -15.59
CA THR A 99 -9.67 -5.15 -15.41
C THR A 99 -8.97 -6.21 -16.26
N ALA A 100 -7.85 -5.81 -16.85
CA ALA A 100 -6.94 -6.68 -17.57
C ALA A 100 -5.59 -6.67 -16.84
N LYS A 101 -5.05 -7.85 -16.56
CA LYS A 101 -3.77 -8.03 -15.89
C LYS A 101 -2.98 -9.13 -16.57
N VAL A 102 -1.71 -8.85 -16.88
CA VAL A 102 -0.81 -9.80 -17.55
C VAL A 102 0.59 -9.73 -16.96
N GLU A 103 1.25 -10.86 -16.82
CA GLU A 103 2.67 -10.94 -16.51
C GLU A 103 3.46 -10.95 -17.83
N ALA A 104 4.07 -9.81 -18.17
CA ALA A 104 4.96 -9.72 -19.34
C ALA A 104 6.34 -10.28 -18.96
N THR A 105 6.89 -11.18 -19.77
CA THR A 105 8.15 -11.88 -19.50
C THR A 105 9.11 -11.89 -20.70
N GLY A 106 10.33 -12.42 -20.49
CA GLY A 106 11.36 -12.55 -21.52
C GLY A 106 12.06 -11.25 -21.90
N LEU A 107 12.02 -10.24 -21.04
CA LEU A 107 12.74 -8.97 -21.20
C LEU A 107 14.14 -9.05 -20.58
N GLN A 108 14.98 -8.04 -20.81
CA GLN A 108 16.32 -8.01 -20.24
C GLN A 108 16.29 -7.40 -18.82
N PRO A 109 17.10 -7.91 -17.87
CA PRO A 109 17.20 -7.35 -16.53
C PRO A 109 17.73 -5.93 -16.48
N GLY A 110 17.28 -5.18 -15.46
CA GLY A 110 17.76 -3.83 -15.15
C GLY A 110 17.53 -2.81 -16.26
N ARG A 111 16.53 -3.05 -17.13
CA ARG A 111 16.18 -2.18 -18.25
C ARG A 111 14.83 -1.54 -18.06
N GLU A 112 14.71 -0.35 -18.63
CA GLU A 112 13.47 0.37 -18.69
C GLU A 112 12.72 0.04 -19.98
N TYR A 113 11.40 -0.06 -19.87
CA TYR A 113 10.51 -0.31 -21.00
C TYR A 113 9.31 0.63 -20.97
N ARG A 114 8.65 0.74 -22.12
CA ARG A 114 7.32 1.33 -22.31
C ARG A 114 6.32 0.23 -22.58
N TYR A 115 5.08 0.43 -22.17
CA TYR A 115 3.99 -0.50 -22.45
C TYR A 115 2.66 0.22 -22.65
N TRP A 116 1.76 -0.41 -23.40
CA TRP A 116 0.40 0.07 -23.65
C TRP A 116 -0.52 -1.08 -24.03
N PHE A 117 -1.82 -0.79 -24.07
CA PHE A 117 -2.87 -1.70 -24.50
C PHE A 117 -3.62 -1.11 -25.69
N ASP A 118 -3.88 -1.94 -26.69
CA ASP A 118 -4.68 -1.62 -27.88
C ASP A 118 -5.98 -2.46 -27.83
N ALA A 119 -7.11 -1.80 -28.02
CA ALA A 119 -8.41 -2.43 -28.18
C ALA A 119 -8.73 -2.69 -29.66
N ALA A 120 -9.68 -3.61 -29.91
CA ALA A 120 -10.04 -4.00 -31.28
C ALA A 120 -10.69 -2.87 -32.11
N ASP A 121 -11.24 -1.85 -31.45
CA ASP A 121 -11.81 -0.64 -32.06
C ASP A 121 -10.73 0.39 -32.48
N GLY A 122 -9.45 0.11 -32.22
CA GLY A 122 -8.33 1.00 -32.47
C GLY A 122 -8.03 1.98 -31.33
N THR A 123 -8.79 1.95 -30.23
CA THR A 123 -8.50 2.77 -29.05
C THR A 123 -7.24 2.25 -28.35
N ARG A 124 -6.30 3.16 -28.06
CA ARG A 124 -5.06 2.88 -27.34
C ARG A 124 -5.11 3.48 -25.92
N SER A 125 -4.58 2.75 -24.94
CA SER A 125 -4.39 3.24 -23.58
C SER A 125 -3.31 4.31 -23.49
N PRO A 126 -3.22 5.07 -22.39
CA PRO A 126 -1.98 5.78 -22.06
C PRO A 126 -0.78 4.83 -22.06
N VAL A 127 0.41 5.39 -22.30
CA VAL A 127 1.67 4.64 -22.27
C VAL A 127 2.23 4.69 -20.87
N GLY A 128 2.51 3.53 -20.31
CA GLY A 128 3.20 3.40 -19.04
C GLY A 128 4.67 3.02 -19.22
N ARG A 129 5.42 3.12 -18.13
CA ARG A 129 6.84 2.78 -18.01
C ARG A 129 7.06 1.85 -16.81
N PHE A 130 7.99 0.92 -16.94
CA PHE A 130 8.53 0.17 -15.81
C PHE A 130 10.01 -0.15 -16.03
N ARG A 131 10.69 -0.53 -14.94
CA ARG A 131 12.04 -1.08 -14.98
C ARG A 131 12.00 -2.54 -14.50
N THR A 132 12.62 -3.45 -15.24
CA THR A 132 12.85 -4.82 -14.77
C THR A 132 13.87 -4.83 -13.64
N LEU A 133 13.76 -5.79 -12.72
CA LEU A 133 14.74 -5.92 -11.64
C LEU A 133 16.14 -6.17 -12.23
N PRO A 134 17.19 -5.52 -11.69
CA PRO A 134 18.54 -5.70 -12.18
C PRO A 134 19.15 -7.05 -11.72
N LYS A 135 20.14 -7.52 -12.49
CA LYS A 135 20.98 -8.68 -12.15
C LYS A 135 22.44 -8.24 -12.13
N GLY A 136 23.21 -8.73 -11.16
CA GLY A 136 24.63 -8.39 -11.00
C GLY A 136 24.82 -7.04 -10.33
N LYS A 137 25.89 -6.33 -10.71
CA LYS A 137 26.30 -5.07 -10.07
C LYS A 137 25.29 -3.95 -10.27
N VAL A 138 24.86 -3.32 -9.17
CA VAL A 138 23.96 -2.18 -9.18
C VAL A 138 24.59 -0.99 -8.47
N ALA A 139 24.72 0.14 -9.17
CA ALA A 139 25.32 1.35 -8.62
C ALA A 139 24.40 2.06 -7.61
N ASP A 140 23.11 2.06 -7.89
CA ASP A 140 22.09 2.63 -7.02
C ASP A 140 20.69 2.09 -7.33
N VAL A 141 19.77 2.28 -6.38
CA VAL A 141 18.33 2.12 -6.56
C VAL A 141 17.60 3.29 -5.92
N VAL A 142 16.66 3.90 -6.64
CA VAL A 142 15.84 5.02 -6.17
C VAL A 142 14.38 4.58 -6.05
N MET A 143 13.85 4.61 -4.83
CA MET A 143 12.48 4.20 -4.51
C MET A 143 11.69 5.38 -3.93
N ALA A 144 10.48 5.62 -4.45
CA ALA A 144 9.52 6.46 -3.75
C ALA A 144 8.65 5.59 -2.84
N VAL A 145 8.57 5.90 -1.55
CA VAL A 145 7.81 5.15 -0.55
C VAL A 145 6.63 6.00 -0.11
N VAL A 146 5.43 5.45 -0.23
CA VAL A 146 4.15 6.14 -0.03
C VAL A 146 3.16 5.31 0.77
N SER A 147 2.23 5.98 1.43
CA SER A 147 1.05 5.39 2.07
C SER A 147 -0.05 6.44 2.22
N CYS A 148 -1.23 6.01 2.67
CA CYS A 148 -2.25 6.89 3.24
C CYS A 148 -2.70 8.01 2.29
N GLN A 149 -3.45 7.61 1.27
CA GLN A 149 -3.98 8.49 0.23
C GLN A 149 -5.49 8.66 0.35
N LEU A 150 -5.97 9.17 1.49
CA LEU A 150 -7.38 9.49 1.68
C LEU A 150 -7.86 10.45 0.57
N TYR A 151 -8.74 9.96 -0.30
CA TYR A 151 -9.26 10.72 -1.44
C TYR A 151 -9.92 12.03 -1.00
N ALA A 152 -10.74 11.94 0.05
CA ALA A 152 -11.40 13.07 0.71
C ALA A 152 -10.43 14.04 1.39
N GLY A 153 -9.20 13.61 1.69
CA GLY A 153 -8.20 14.35 2.47
C GLY A 153 -7.42 15.38 1.66
N GLY A 154 -7.43 15.29 0.33
CA GLY A 154 -6.73 16.25 -0.52
C GLY A 154 -6.53 15.81 -1.96
N LEU A 155 -5.92 16.71 -2.74
CA LEU A 155 -5.35 16.48 -4.05
C LEU A 155 -4.05 15.70 -3.92
N PHE A 156 -3.82 14.77 -4.85
CA PHE A 156 -2.66 13.88 -4.86
C PHE A 156 -1.39 14.55 -5.42
N ASN A 157 -1.10 15.77 -4.97
CA ASN A 157 0.07 16.55 -5.38
C ASN A 157 1.40 15.79 -5.20
N ALA A 158 1.51 14.93 -4.17
CA ALA A 158 2.68 14.08 -3.96
C ALA A 158 2.90 13.07 -5.11
N TYR A 159 1.83 12.54 -5.73
CA TYR A 159 1.97 11.68 -6.92
C TYR A 159 2.40 12.47 -8.16
N ASP A 160 1.92 13.69 -8.34
CA ASP A 160 2.42 14.58 -9.40
C ASP A 160 3.92 14.88 -9.23
N ALA A 161 4.39 15.06 -7.98
CA ALA A 161 5.81 15.23 -7.68
C ALA A 161 6.62 13.97 -8.03
N ILE A 162 6.14 12.78 -7.64
CA ILE A 162 6.78 11.49 -7.98
C ILE A 162 6.86 11.29 -9.50
N ALA A 163 5.77 11.58 -10.22
CA ALA A 163 5.71 11.44 -11.68
C ALA A 163 6.75 12.30 -12.40
N LYS A 164 7.14 13.44 -11.80
CA LYS A 164 8.10 14.42 -12.32
C LYS A 164 9.55 14.20 -11.86
N LEU A 165 9.82 13.25 -10.97
CA LEU A 165 11.19 12.91 -10.57
C LEU A 165 12.03 12.53 -11.78
N ASP A 166 13.26 13.03 -11.88
CA ASP A 166 14.21 12.69 -12.96
C ASP A 166 14.39 11.17 -13.09
N ARG A 167 14.50 10.49 -11.94
CA ARG A 167 14.56 9.03 -11.85
C ARG A 167 13.79 8.51 -10.63
N VAL A 168 13.02 7.45 -10.86
CA VAL A 168 12.42 6.58 -9.85
C VAL A 168 12.39 5.19 -10.45
N ASP A 169 13.01 4.22 -9.78
CA ASP A 169 13.10 2.84 -10.29
C ASP A 169 11.85 2.03 -9.94
N THR A 170 11.23 2.32 -8.79
CA THR A 170 9.96 1.72 -8.34
C THR A 170 9.27 2.62 -7.30
N VAL A 171 7.95 2.46 -7.15
CA VAL A 171 7.17 3.07 -6.06
C VAL A 171 6.71 1.96 -5.11
N LEU A 172 6.98 2.11 -3.81
CA LEU A 172 6.50 1.21 -2.77
C LEU A 172 5.27 1.83 -2.13
N HIS A 173 4.13 1.13 -2.18
CA HIS A 173 2.91 1.53 -1.48
C HIS A 173 2.71 0.64 -0.25
N LEU A 174 2.74 1.23 0.94
CA LEU A 174 2.74 0.50 2.21
C LEU A 174 1.34 0.27 2.80
N GLY A 175 0.30 0.82 2.15
CA GLY A 175 -1.11 0.58 2.46
C GLY A 175 -1.91 1.87 2.55
N ASP A 176 -3.21 1.74 2.82
CA ASP A 176 -4.19 2.83 2.75
C ASP A 176 -4.29 3.46 1.36
N TYR A 177 -4.30 2.59 0.34
CA TYR A 177 -4.48 2.94 -1.06
C TYR A 177 -5.90 3.44 -1.33
N ILE A 178 -6.86 2.90 -0.59
CA ILE A 178 -8.22 3.41 -0.48
C ILE A 178 -8.56 3.56 1.01
N TYR A 179 -9.67 4.25 1.26
CA TYR A 179 -10.34 4.28 2.56
C TYR A 179 -11.78 3.85 2.34
N GLU A 180 -12.39 3.27 3.35
CA GLU A 180 -13.68 2.60 3.33
C GLU A 180 -14.87 3.54 3.59
N TYR A 181 -14.61 4.68 4.24
CA TYR A 181 -15.62 5.58 4.77
C TYR A 181 -16.64 6.11 3.76
N GLY A 182 -17.86 6.40 4.25
CA GLY A 182 -18.87 7.19 3.54
C GLY A 182 -18.63 8.72 3.57
N VAL A 183 -19.54 9.50 2.99
CA VAL A 183 -19.39 10.97 2.79
C VAL A 183 -19.31 11.80 4.07
N ASP A 184 -19.80 11.27 5.18
CA ASP A 184 -19.75 11.92 6.50
C ASP A 184 -18.67 11.31 7.40
N GLY A 185 -17.86 10.39 6.87
CA GLY A 185 -16.76 9.77 7.60
C GLY A 185 -15.46 10.59 7.56
N TYR A 186 -14.33 9.91 7.67
CA TYR A 186 -13.04 10.55 7.82
C TYR A 186 -12.69 11.46 6.62
N GLY A 187 -12.33 12.72 6.91
CA GLY A 187 -12.03 13.74 5.90
C GLY A 187 -13.24 14.44 5.28
N ALA A 188 -14.48 14.17 5.73
CA ALA A 188 -15.70 14.77 5.17
C ALA A 188 -15.67 16.31 5.08
N ASP A 189 -15.21 16.98 6.13
CA ASP A 189 -15.11 18.45 6.15
C ASP A 189 -14.14 19.01 5.11
N ILE A 190 -13.06 18.26 4.82
CA ILE A 190 -12.11 18.61 3.78
C ILE A 190 -12.76 18.38 2.42
N ALA A 191 -13.33 17.19 2.21
CA ALA A 191 -13.98 16.81 0.96
C ALA A 191 -15.05 17.81 0.51
N LYS A 192 -15.87 18.30 1.45
CA LYS A 192 -16.90 19.32 1.19
C LYS A 192 -16.29 20.67 0.78
N LYS A 193 -15.12 21.04 1.32
CA LYS A 193 -14.42 22.31 0.99
C LYS A 193 -13.74 22.28 -0.37
N ILE A 194 -13.25 21.12 -0.81
CA ILE A 194 -12.51 20.97 -2.07
C ILE A 194 -13.31 20.24 -3.17
N ASP A 195 -14.60 20.01 -2.95
CA ASP A 195 -15.52 19.28 -3.85
C ASP A 195 -14.99 17.92 -4.31
N ARG A 196 -14.52 17.12 -3.34
CA ARG A 196 -13.87 15.82 -3.57
C ARG A 196 -14.50 14.72 -2.72
N LEU A 197 -15.82 14.57 -2.88
CA LEU A 197 -16.64 13.60 -2.14
C LEU A 197 -16.34 12.16 -2.56
N VAL A 198 -16.49 11.22 -1.62
CA VAL A 198 -16.24 9.79 -1.87
C VAL A 198 -17.37 9.10 -2.65
N GLU A 199 -17.00 8.05 -3.37
CA GLU A 199 -17.89 7.18 -4.14
C GLU A 199 -17.62 5.70 -3.77
N PRO A 200 -18.64 4.91 -3.36
CA PRO A 200 -20.02 5.33 -3.10
C PRO A 200 -20.10 6.36 -1.97
N ARG A 201 -21.28 6.96 -1.84
CA ARG A 201 -21.53 7.94 -0.77
C ARG A 201 -21.67 7.32 0.63
N HIS A 202 -21.79 6.01 0.72
CA HIS A 202 -21.86 5.24 1.96
C HIS A 202 -20.56 4.47 2.21
N GLU A 203 -20.45 3.90 3.40
CA GLU A 203 -19.41 2.96 3.83
C GLU A 203 -19.28 1.78 2.85
N ILE A 204 -18.08 1.44 2.39
CA ILE A 204 -17.91 0.33 1.45
C ILE A 204 -17.87 -1.02 2.16
N VAL A 205 -18.76 -1.92 1.75
CA VAL A 205 -18.88 -3.26 2.36
C VAL A 205 -18.97 -4.35 1.29
N SER A 206 -19.69 -4.09 0.19
CA SER A 206 -19.85 -5.07 -0.89
C SER A 206 -18.71 -4.99 -1.91
N LEU A 207 -18.52 -6.06 -2.69
CA LEU A 207 -17.54 -6.08 -3.79
C LEU A 207 -17.76 -4.93 -4.79
N ALA A 208 -19.02 -4.56 -5.06
CA ALA A 208 -19.35 -3.44 -5.93
C ALA A 208 -18.90 -2.09 -5.33
N ASP A 209 -19.02 -1.93 -4.01
CA ASP A 209 -18.58 -0.73 -3.32
C ASP A 209 -17.05 -0.59 -3.37
N TYR A 210 -16.30 -1.66 -3.04
CA TYR A 210 -14.84 -1.66 -3.11
C TYR A 210 -14.33 -1.39 -4.53
N ARG A 211 -14.94 -2.00 -5.54
CA ARG A 211 -14.62 -1.73 -6.95
C ARG A 211 -14.84 -0.26 -7.31
N MET A 212 -15.96 0.33 -6.88
CA MET A 212 -16.25 1.74 -7.14
C MET A 212 -15.27 2.68 -6.43
N ARG A 213 -14.83 2.34 -5.21
CA ARG A 213 -13.81 3.12 -4.49
C ARG A 213 -12.44 3.04 -5.16
N HIS A 214 -12.00 1.84 -5.57
CA HIS A 214 -10.78 1.68 -6.36
C HIS A 214 -10.85 2.45 -7.69
N ALA A 215 -12.00 2.40 -8.36
CA ALA A 215 -12.25 3.19 -9.56
C ALA A 215 -12.10 4.68 -9.28
N GLN A 216 -12.69 5.19 -8.19
CA GLN A 216 -12.61 6.59 -7.81
C GLN A 216 -11.17 7.09 -7.67
N VAL A 217 -10.36 6.42 -6.86
CA VAL A 217 -8.99 6.88 -6.63
C VAL A 217 -8.16 6.81 -7.92
N LYS A 218 -8.33 5.76 -8.73
CA LYS A 218 -7.58 5.58 -9.99
C LYS A 218 -8.08 6.45 -11.15
N ARG A 219 -9.19 7.19 -11.00
CA ARG A 219 -9.55 8.26 -11.95
C ARG A 219 -8.72 9.53 -11.75
N ASP A 220 -8.06 9.68 -10.60
CA ASP A 220 -7.22 10.84 -10.34
C ASP A 220 -6.01 10.89 -11.29
N THR A 221 -5.80 12.04 -11.93
CA THR A 221 -4.79 12.19 -12.98
C THR A 221 -3.36 12.14 -12.44
N ASP A 222 -3.11 12.61 -11.22
CA ASP A 222 -1.78 12.59 -10.63
C ASP A 222 -1.39 11.16 -10.25
N MET A 223 -2.37 10.41 -9.74
CA MET A 223 -2.21 8.99 -9.45
C MET A 223 -1.98 8.16 -10.72
N GLN A 224 -2.73 8.44 -11.80
CA GLN A 224 -2.47 7.82 -13.10
C GLN A 224 -1.06 8.13 -13.62
N ALA A 225 -0.61 9.39 -13.48
CA ALA A 225 0.73 9.79 -13.90
C ALA A 225 1.81 9.03 -13.10
N ALA A 226 1.64 8.86 -11.79
CA ALA A 226 2.55 8.07 -10.97
C ALA A 226 2.56 6.58 -11.36
N HIS A 227 1.39 5.95 -11.56
CA HIS A 227 1.29 4.55 -12.02
C HIS A 227 1.89 4.32 -13.42
N ALA A 228 1.79 5.32 -14.30
CA ALA A 228 2.43 5.29 -15.61
C ALA A 228 3.94 5.52 -15.53
N ARG A 229 4.47 6.07 -14.43
CA ARG A 229 5.89 6.46 -14.29
C ARG A 229 6.82 5.27 -13.99
N ALA A 230 6.43 4.38 -13.10
CA ALA A 230 7.26 3.27 -12.63
C ALA A 230 6.42 2.08 -12.14
N ALA A 231 7.05 0.94 -11.95
CA ALA A 231 6.39 -0.22 -11.36
C ALA A 231 6.11 0.01 -9.88
N PHE A 232 4.90 -0.31 -9.44
CA PHE A 232 4.48 -0.27 -8.05
C PHE A 232 4.70 -1.63 -7.37
N ILE A 233 5.26 -1.61 -6.17
CA ILE A 233 5.31 -2.76 -5.25
C ILE A 233 4.37 -2.42 -4.10
N CYS A 234 3.24 -3.11 -4.05
CA CYS A 234 2.16 -2.77 -3.11
C CYS A 234 1.98 -3.85 -2.05
N VAL A 235 1.64 -3.39 -0.86
CA VAL A 235 0.96 -4.15 0.18
C VAL A 235 -0.20 -3.30 0.71
N TRP A 236 -1.23 -3.95 1.25
CA TRP A 236 -2.31 -3.26 1.95
C TRP A 236 -1.92 -2.96 3.39
N ASP A 237 -2.69 -2.05 3.98
CA ASP A 237 -2.86 -1.89 5.41
C ASP A 237 -4.32 -2.21 5.79
N ASP A 238 -4.90 -1.51 6.76
CA ASP A 238 -6.25 -1.79 7.27
C ASP A 238 -7.35 -1.19 6.40
N HIS A 239 -7.19 0.06 5.92
CA HIS A 239 -8.23 0.78 5.18
C HIS A 239 -8.55 0.21 3.78
N GLU A 240 -7.75 -0.72 3.28
CA GLU A 240 -8.15 -1.58 2.15
C GLU A 240 -9.36 -2.47 2.46
N VAL A 241 -9.62 -2.75 3.74
CA VAL A 241 -10.79 -3.49 4.25
C VAL A 241 -11.63 -2.58 5.15
N ALA A 242 -11.14 -2.25 6.34
CA ALA A 242 -11.79 -1.42 7.35
C ALA A 242 -10.78 -1.00 8.42
N ASN A 243 -10.94 0.21 8.98
CA ASN A 243 -10.03 0.80 9.97
C ASN A 243 -9.73 -0.14 11.15
N ASP A 244 -8.47 -0.20 11.54
CA ASP A 244 -7.91 -0.97 12.65
C ASP A 244 -8.27 -2.47 12.56
N ASP A 245 -8.21 -3.08 11.37
CA ASP A 245 -8.49 -4.50 11.20
C ASP A 245 -7.43 -5.46 11.80
N TRP A 246 -7.89 -6.67 12.09
CA TRP A 246 -7.11 -7.80 12.55
C TRP A 246 -7.69 -9.11 11.96
N MET A 247 -7.19 -10.27 12.38
CA MET A 247 -7.57 -11.55 11.75
C MET A 247 -9.08 -11.78 11.62
N HIS A 248 -9.88 -11.38 12.63
CA HIS A 248 -11.29 -11.74 12.75
C HIS A 248 -12.23 -10.55 12.94
N GLY A 249 -11.80 -9.31 12.69
CA GLY A 249 -12.65 -8.14 12.76
C GLY A 249 -11.90 -6.84 12.50
N ALA A 250 -12.59 -5.72 12.69
CA ALA A 250 -12.05 -4.37 12.61
C ALA A 250 -12.80 -3.46 13.58
N GLU A 251 -12.22 -2.29 13.91
CA GLU A 251 -12.90 -1.26 14.69
C GLU A 251 -14.09 -0.70 13.89
N ASN A 252 -13.87 -0.35 12.64
CA ASN A 252 -14.91 0.18 11.76
C ASN A 252 -15.68 -0.93 11.02
N HIS A 253 -16.16 -1.92 11.78
CA HIS A 253 -17.06 -2.95 11.27
C HIS A 253 -18.09 -3.39 12.30
N ASP A 254 -19.38 -3.27 11.97
CA ASP A 254 -20.48 -3.77 12.79
C ASP A 254 -21.19 -4.96 12.11
N PRO A 255 -21.01 -6.19 12.62
CA PRO A 255 -21.65 -7.36 12.03
C PRO A 255 -23.18 -7.33 11.99
N LYS A 256 -23.81 -6.49 12.81
CA LYS A 256 -25.28 -6.36 12.84
C LYS A 256 -25.82 -5.53 11.69
N THR A 257 -25.03 -4.58 11.18
CA THR A 257 -25.46 -3.63 10.15
C THR A 257 -24.76 -3.86 8.81
N GLU A 258 -23.55 -4.42 8.83
CA GLU A 258 -22.70 -4.60 7.65
C GLU A 258 -22.51 -6.08 7.26
N GLY A 259 -22.98 -7.01 8.08
CA GLY A 259 -22.94 -8.44 7.80
C GLY A 259 -21.64 -9.11 8.23
N ASP A 260 -21.31 -10.24 7.61
CA ASP A 260 -20.19 -11.08 8.05
C ASP A 260 -18.82 -10.48 7.69
N TRP A 261 -17.89 -10.49 8.66
CA TRP A 261 -16.54 -9.96 8.49
C TRP A 261 -15.77 -10.67 7.38
N ASP A 262 -15.83 -12.01 7.33
CA ASP A 262 -15.11 -12.78 6.32
C ASP A 262 -15.66 -12.49 4.91
N ALA A 263 -16.96 -12.20 4.78
CA ALA A 263 -17.55 -11.75 3.53
C ALA A 263 -17.05 -10.36 3.10
N ARG A 264 -16.97 -9.38 4.02
CA ARG A 264 -16.41 -8.04 3.74
C ARG A 264 -14.93 -8.14 3.34
N LYS A 265 -14.13 -8.89 4.12
CA LYS A 265 -12.72 -9.19 3.84
C LYS A 265 -12.54 -9.84 2.46
N ALA A 266 -13.35 -10.84 2.11
CA ALA A 266 -13.27 -11.48 0.80
C ALA A 266 -13.59 -10.51 -0.36
N ALA A 267 -14.60 -9.66 -0.19
CA ALA A 267 -14.96 -8.64 -1.17
C ALA A 267 -13.83 -7.61 -1.37
N ALA A 268 -13.27 -7.10 -0.28
CA ALA A 268 -12.14 -6.19 -0.29
C ALA A 268 -10.91 -6.78 -0.99
N MET A 269 -10.50 -8.00 -0.60
CA MET A 269 -9.35 -8.67 -1.20
C MET A 269 -9.56 -8.97 -2.68
N GLN A 270 -10.76 -9.38 -3.08
CA GLN A 270 -11.06 -9.59 -4.50
C GLN A 270 -10.87 -8.29 -5.29
N ALA A 271 -11.44 -7.18 -4.82
CA ALA A 271 -11.29 -5.88 -5.47
C ALA A 271 -9.81 -5.44 -5.51
N TYR A 272 -9.06 -5.63 -4.43
CA TYR A 272 -7.64 -5.28 -4.38
C TYR A 272 -6.84 -6.05 -5.45
N PHE A 273 -7.00 -7.38 -5.56
CA PHE A 273 -6.30 -8.15 -6.59
C PHE A 273 -6.77 -7.83 -8.02
N GLU A 274 -8.01 -7.37 -8.19
CA GLU A 274 -8.51 -6.90 -9.49
C GLU A 274 -7.87 -5.57 -9.91
N TRP A 275 -7.76 -4.62 -8.98
CA TRP A 275 -7.41 -3.24 -9.28
C TRP A 275 -5.92 -2.92 -9.09
N MET A 276 -5.18 -3.73 -8.35
CA MET A 276 -3.76 -3.50 -8.08
C MET A 276 -2.85 -4.24 -9.08
N PRO A 277 -1.73 -3.63 -9.50
CA PRO A 277 -0.79 -4.23 -10.47
C PRO A 277 0.13 -5.27 -9.81
N ILE A 278 -0.41 -6.14 -8.96
CA ILE A 278 0.32 -7.19 -8.25
C ILE A 278 -0.03 -8.58 -8.79
N ARG A 279 0.83 -9.56 -8.55
CA ARG A 279 0.52 -10.96 -8.88
C ARG A 279 -0.73 -11.44 -8.15
N ASP A 280 -1.54 -12.24 -8.85
CA ASP A 280 -2.67 -12.92 -8.22
C ASP A 280 -2.17 -13.92 -7.15
N PRO A 281 -3.00 -14.25 -6.14
CA PRO A 281 -2.62 -15.20 -5.10
C PRO A 281 -2.19 -16.55 -5.67
N LYS A 282 -1.19 -17.18 -5.02
CA LYS A 282 -0.76 -18.53 -5.39
C LYS A 282 -1.85 -19.55 -5.04
N PRO A 283 -2.23 -20.46 -5.95
CA PRO A 283 -3.19 -21.52 -5.63
C PRO A 283 -2.79 -22.31 -4.39
N GLY A 284 -3.74 -22.54 -3.48
CA GLY A 284 -3.51 -23.26 -2.22
C GLY A 284 -2.92 -22.45 -1.07
N GLN A 285 -2.58 -21.17 -1.28
CA GLN A 285 -2.21 -20.24 -0.21
C GLN A 285 -3.41 -19.40 0.21
N PRO A 286 -3.48 -18.92 1.47
CA PRO A 286 -4.46 -17.91 1.87
C PRO A 286 -4.35 -16.68 0.96
N TRP A 287 -5.47 -16.07 0.57
CA TRP A 287 -5.46 -14.83 -0.23
C TRP A 287 -4.71 -13.70 0.44
N ALA A 288 -4.82 -13.61 1.78
CA ALA A 288 -4.12 -12.63 2.59
C ALA A 288 -2.59 -12.86 2.61
N ALA A 289 -2.05 -13.98 2.12
CA ALA A 289 -0.61 -14.25 2.06
C ALA A 289 0.09 -13.47 0.93
N ILE A 290 0.06 -12.14 1.02
CA ILE A 290 0.60 -11.20 0.03
C ILE A 290 2.12 -10.99 0.15
N ASN A 291 2.75 -11.48 1.21
CA ASN A 291 4.17 -11.26 1.47
C ASN A 291 5.07 -11.75 0.32
N ARG A 292 6.05 -10.94 -0.08
CA ARG A 292 6.89 -11.12 -1.27
C ARG A 292 8.29 -10.54 -1.05
N SER A 293 9.28 -11.01 -1.82
CA SER A 293 10.61 -10.39 -1.86
C SER A 293 11.04 -10.02 -3.28
N PHE A 294 11.90 -9.00 -3.38
CA PHE A 294 12.41 -8.46 -4.63
C PHE A 294 13.92 -8.24 -4.54
N GLU A 295 14.64 -8.71 -5.55
CA GLU A 295 16.09 -8.70 -5.59
C GLU A 295 16.58 -7.58 -6.52
N PHE A 296 17.27 -6.58 -5.96
CA PHE A 296 17.88 -5.50 -6.74
C PHE A 296 19.37 -5.81 -6.95
N GLY A 297 19.64 -6.76 -7.84
CA GLY A 297 21.01 -7.20 -8.14
C GLY A 297 21.76 -7.65 -6.89
N ASP A 298 23.01 -7.22 -6.77
CA ASP A 298 23.87 -7.42 -5.59
C ASP A 298 23.73 -6.33 -4.53
N LEU A 299 22.87 -5.31 -4.74
CA LEU A 299 22.77 -4.16 -3.86
C LEU A 299 21.79 -4.38 -2.71
N ALA A 300 20.58 -4.85 -3.01
CA ALA A 300 19.51 -4.91 -2.01
C ALA A 300 18.59 -6.12 -2.18
N THR A 301 17.99 -6.51 -1.06
CA THR A 301 16.81 -7.39 -1.01
C THR A 301 15.70 -6.64 -0.28
N LEU A 302 14.58 -6.44 -0.97
CA LEU A 302 13.35 -5.89 -0.38
C LEU A 302 12.44 -7.04 0.05
N VAL A 303 11.97 -7.01 1.29
CA VAL A 303 11.05 -7.98 1.90
C VAL A 303 9.78 -7.24 2.29
N MET A 304 8.67 -7.49 1.59
CA MET A 304 7.36 -6.90 1.88
C MET A 304 6.56 -7.86 2.75
N VAL A 305 6.11 -7.39 3.91
CA VAL A 305 5.32 -8.18 4.88
C VAL A 305 3.87 -7.73 4.97
N GLU A 306 3.02 -8.62 5.48
CA GLU A 306 1.61 -8.40 5.78
C GLU A 306 1.41 -8.40 7.29
N THR A 307 0.71 -7.40 7.83
CA THR A 307 0.63 -7.17 9.29
C THR A 307 -0.79 -7.11 9.84
N ARG A 308 -1.82 -7.32 9.02
CA ARG A 308 -3.23 -7.13 9.38
C ARG A 308 -4.01 -8.44 9.42
N LEU A 309 -4.16 -9.09 8.28
CA LEU A 309 -5.20 -10.08 8.03
C LEU A 309 -4.80 -11.53 8.31
N LEU A 310 -3.49 -11.84 8.38
CA LEU A 310 -3.00 -13.21 8.53
C LEU A 310 -2.80 -13.67 9.98
N ALA A 311 -2.22 -12.83 10.81
CA ALA A 311 -1.69 -13.25 12.11
C ALA A 311 -1.92 -12.26 13.25
N ARG A 312 -2.46 -11.07 12.94
CA ARG A 312 -2.57 -10.00 13.90
C ARG A 312 -3.57 -10.32 14.99
N SER A 313 -3.12 -10.30 16.24
CA SER A 313 -4.03 -10.34 17.39
C SER A 313 -4.83 -9.04 17.48
N HIS A 314 -6.06 -9.10 17.99
CA HIS A 314 -6.85 -7.89 18.24
C HIS A 314 -6.09 -6.91 19.15
N GLN A 315 -6.13 -5.61 18.83
CA GLN A 315 -5.50 -4.50 19.54
C GLN A 315 -5.90 -4.50 21.02
N VAL A 316 -5.04 -3.94 21.87
CA VAL A 316 -5.30 -3.87 23.33
C VAL A 316 -6.50 -2.99 23.65
N VAL A 317 -6.71 -1.95 22.83
CA VAL A 317 -7.81 -1.00 22.92
C VAL A 317 -8.10 -0.52 21.49
N SER A 318 -9.37 -0.31 21.17
CA SER A 318 -9.73 0.26 19.87
C SER A 318 -9.44 1.76 19.87
N LYS A 319 -9.03 2.28 18.71
CA LYS A 319 -8.68 3.70 18.55
C LYS A 319 -9.88 4.59 18.88
N GLY A 320 -9.69 5.51 19.81
CA GLY A 320 -10.71 6.50 20.18
C GLY A 320 -11.65 6.07 21.32
N GLU A 321 -11.52 4.86 21.84
CA GLU A 321 -12.20 4.46 23.09
C GLU A 321 -11.69 5.29 24.28
N GLU A 322 -12.61 5.63 25.18
CA GLU A 322 -12.24 6.31 26.43
C GLU A 322 -11.53 5.34 27.36
N ILE A 323 -10.32 5.69 27.77
CA ILE A 323 -9.50 4.88 28.67
C ILE A 323 -9.50 5.54 30.05
N THR A 324 -9.89 4.77 31.06
CA THR A 324 -9.84 5.19 32.46
C THR A 324 -8.56 4.71 33.15
N GLN A 325 -8.15 5.37 34.23
CA GLN A 325 -6.93 5.00 34.97
C GLN A 325 -6.97 3.56 35.52
N ALA A 326 -8.15 3.01 35.81
CA ALA A 326 -8.31 1.65 36.29
C ALA A 326 -7.88 0.60 35.23
N GLU A 327 -7.91 0.98 33.96
CA GLU A 327 -7.62 0.09 32.83
C GLU A 327 -6.13 0.06 32.47
N TYR A 328 -5.33 1.03 32.93
CA TYR A 328 -3.92 1.16 32.54
C TYR A 328 -3.10 -0.10 32.85
N ALA A 329 -3.21 -0.64 34.06
CA ALA A 329 -2.48 -1.84 34.45
C ALA A 329 -2.95 -3.10 33.69
N PRO A 330 -4.26 -3.38 33.57
CA PRO A 330 -4.78 -4.42 32.67
C PRO A 330 -4.28 -4.32 31.23
N MET A 331 -4.28 -3.11 30.65
CA MET A 331 -3.81 -2.87 29.28
C MET A 331 -2.32 -3.15 29.12
N LEU A 332 -1.49 -2.71 30.08
CA LEU A 332 -0.06 -3.01 30.07
C LEU A 332 0.21 -4.51 30.21
N ALA A 333 -0.59 -5.23 31.00
CA ALA A 333 -0.50 -6.68 31.14
C ALA A 333 -0.89 -7.41 29.84
N GLU A 334 -2.00 -7.00 29.21
CA GLU A 334 -2.45 -7.55 27.92
C GLU A 334 -1.40 -7.29 26.84
N ARG A 335 -0.88 -6.06 26.73
CA ARG A 335 0.21 -5.68 25.82
C ARG A 335 1.47 -6.53 26.00
N ALA A 336 1.79 -6.92 27.24
CA ALA A 336 3.00 -7.68 27.57
C ALA A 336 2.88 -9.19 27.27
N ARG A 337 1.69 -9.68 26.90
CA ARG A 337 1.46 -11.09 26.59
C ARG A 337 2.33 -11.57 25.43
N THR A 338 3.03 -12.68 25.65
CA THR A 338 4.01 -13.23 24.72
C THR A 338 3.39 -13.91 23.50
N ASP A 339 2.12 -14.30 23.59
CA ASP A 339 1.35 -14.97 22.53
C ASP A 339 0.71 -13.99 21.53
N ARG A 340 0.70 -12.69 21.82
CA ARG A 340 0.22 -11.67 20.86
C ARG A 340 1.16 -11.59 19.66
N GLU A 341 0.56 -11.51 18.48
CA GLU A 341 1.24 -11.58 17.19
C GLU A 341 0.83 -10.45 16.24
N LEU A 342 1.72 -10.17 15.29
CA LEU A 342 1.51 -9.22 14.20
C LEU A 342 1.89 -9.86 12.84
N LEU A 343 3.05 -10.52 12.76
CA LEU A 343 3.48 -11.27 11.56
C LEU A 343 3.08 -12.75 11.57
N GLY A 344 3.03 -13.36 12.76
CA GLY A 344 2.89 -14.80 12.92
C GLY A 344 4.18 -15.58 12.61
N PRO A 345 4.27 -16.84 13.08
CA PRO A 345 5.51 -17.61 13.06
C PRO A 345 5.99 -17.97 11.64
N ALA A 346 5.06 -18.28 10.72
CA ALA A 346 5.42 -18.70 9.36
C ALA A 346 6.06 -17.57 8.55
N GLN A 347 5.45 -16.37 8.59
CA GLN A 347 5.99 -15.20 7.92
C GLN A 347 7.28 -14.73 8.57
N LEU A 348 7.36 -14.74 9.91
CA LEU A 348 8.60 -14.41 10.62
C LEU A 348 9.77 -15.33 10.22
N ALA A 349 9.54 -16.64 10.14
CA ALA A 349 10.56 -17.60 9.70
C ALA A 349 10.98 -17.36 8.24
N TRP A 350 10.03 -17.01 7.38
CA TRP A 350 10.34 -16.62 6.00
C TRP A 350 11.16 -15.34 5.92
N VAL A 351 10.84 -14.30 6.71
CA VAL A 351 11.63 -13.06 6.81
C VAL A 351 13.06 -13.40 7.22
N GLU A 352 13.25 -14.15 8.32
CA GLU A 352 14.58 -14.53 8.80
C GLU A 352 15.40 -15.23 7.72
N LYS A 353 14.82 -16.23 7.05
CA LYS A 353 15.47 -16.98 5.98
C LYS A 353 15.85 -16.08 4.80
N THR A 354 14.98 -15.17 4.42
CA THR A 354 15.18 -14.27 3.27
C THR A 354 16.28 -13.27 3.56
N MET A 355 16.26 -12.66 4.75
CA MET A 355 17.31 -11.76 5.23
C MET A 355 18.66 -12.48 5.33
N ALA A 356 18.71 -13.68 5.90
CA ALA A 356 19.93 -14.46 6.00
C ALA A 356 20.52 -14.82 4.63
N THR A 357 19.66 -15.14 3.66
CA THR A 357 20.06 -15.41 2.27
C THR A 357 20.65 -14.16 1.62
N SER A 358 20.02 -13.00 1.84
CA SER A 358 20.53 -11.71 1.37
C SER A 358 21.92 -11.37 1.94
N VAL A 359 22.10 -11.55 3.25
CA VAL A 359 23.39 -11.32 3.92
C VAL A 359 24.46 -12.29 3.40
N ALA A 360 24.13 -13.58 3.26
CA ALA A 360 25.04 -14.58 2.73
C ALA A 360 25.46 -14.30 1.28
N ALA A 361 24.60 -13.65 0.49
CA ALA A 361 24.90 -13.19 -0.86
C ALA A 361 25.78 -11.91 -0.91
N GLY A 362 26.17 -11.34 0.25
CA GLY A 362 27.05 -10.18 0.33
C GLY A 362 26.37 -8.85 0.03
N LYS A 363 25.03 -8.80 0.05
CA LYS A 363 24.29 -7.58 -0.25
C LYS A 363 24.37 -6.59 0.91
N PRO A 364 24.75 -5.32 0.67
CA PRO A 364 24.87 -4.32 1.73
C PRO A 364 23.51 -4.00 2.35
N TRP A 365 22.42 -4.07 1.59
CA TRP A 365 21.10 -3.66 2.07
C TRP A 365 20.10 -4.81 2.15
N GLN A 366 19.45 -4.87 3.31
CA GLN A 366 18.21 -5.59 3.51
C GLN A 366 17.15 -4.54 3.84
N VAL A 367 16.02 -4.59 3.16
CA VAL A 367 14.95 -3.62 3.35
C VAL A 367 13.68 -4.38 3.72
N LEU A 368 13.01 -3.96 4.80
CA LEU A 368 11.72 -4.50 5.22
C LEU A 368 10.65 -3.44 4.97
N GLY A 369 9.76 -3.68 4.00
CA GLY A 369 8.56 -2.87 3.82
C GLY A 369 7.42 -3.42 4.68
N ASN A 370 6.90 -2.59 5.57
CA ASN A 370 5.78 -2.91 6.45
C ASN A 370 4.85 -1.70 6.60
N GLN A 371 3.71 -1.91 7.24
CA GLN A 371 2.60 -0.99 7.30
C GLN A 371 2.79 0.06 8.40
N VAL A 372 3.14 -0.38 9.61
CA VAL A 372 3.04 0.43 10.83
C VAL A 372 4.42 0.77 11.42
N VAL A 373 4.51 1.90 12.14
CA VAL A 373 5.75 2.35 12.78
C VAL A 373 6.27 1.31 13.79
N MET A 374 7.56 0.99 13.68
CA MET A 374 8.25 -0.07 14.42
C MET A 374 8.94 0.44 15.68
N ALA A 375 9.38 1.70 15.68
CA ALA A 375 10.03 2.34 16.82
C ALA A 375 9.20 2.24 18.11
N LYS A 376 9.91 2.28 19.24
CA LYS A 376 9.31 2.45 20.56
C LYS A 376 8.99 3.93 20.76
N VAL A 377 7.70 4.27 20.84
CA VAL A 377 7.22 5.65 20.91
C VAL A 377 6.35 5.83 22.15
N ALA A 378 6.94 6.43 23.19
CA ALA A 378 6.18 7.00 24.29
C ALA A 378 5.44 8.25 23.80
N GLY A 379 4.21 8.45 24.28
CA GLY A 379 3.49 9.67 23.96
C GLY A 379 4.07 10.90 24.68
N PRO A 380 3.96 12.10 24.09
CA PRO A 380 4.56 13.31 24.65
C PRO A 380 3.77 13.81 25.87
N ASP A 381 4.49 14.24 26.91
CA ASP A 381 3.93 14.98 28.04
C ASP A 381 3.98 16.48 27.71
N MET A 382 3.01 16.93 26.91
CA MET A 382 3.00 18.29 26.38
C MET A 382 2.95 19.35 27.48
N GLU A 383 2.30 19.06 28.61
CA GLU A 383 2.25 19.98 29.75
C GLU A 383 3.65 20.21 30.34
N ARG A 384 4.45 19.14 30.51
CA ARG A 384 5.84 19.27 30.98
C ARG A 384 6.76 19.88 29.94
N GLN A 385 6.61 19.50 28.66
CA GLN A 385 7.52 19.93 27.59
C GLN A 385 7.29 21.38 27.16
N LEU A 386 6.04 21.86 27.15
CA LEU A 386 5.72 23.23 26.75
C LEU A 386 5.73 24.21 27.93
N GLY A 387 5.57 23.71 29.15
CA GLY A 387 5.34 24.53 30.34
C GLY A 387 3.89 25.04 30.43
N PRO A 388 3.46 25.52 31.61
CA PRO A 388 2.05 25.75 31.92
C PRO A 388 1.39 26.82 31.04
N VAL A 389 2.12 27.91 30.71
CA VAL A 389 1.58 29.02 29.91
C VAL A 389 1.28 28.56 28.49
N LYS A 390 2.30 28.02 27.79
CA LYS A 390 2.15 27.59 26.39
C LYS A 390 1.21 26.39 26.26
N PHE A 391 1.20 25.48 27.24
CA PHE A 391 0.22 24.39 27.28
C PHE A 391 -1.22 24.91 27.40
N ALA A 392 -1.49 25.87 28.31
CA ALA A 392 -2.81 26.47 28.45
C ALA A 392 -3.25 27.20 27.16
N GLU A 393 -2.34 27.92 26.50
CA GLU A 393 -2.61 28.56 25.20
C GLU A 393 -2.94 27.54 24.09
N THR A 394 -2.22 26.42 24.04
CA THR A 394 -2.50 25.32 23.10
C THR A 394 -3.88 24.72 23.38
N MET A 395 -4.17 24.41 24.65
CA MET A 395 -5.45 23.84 25.06
C MET A 395 -6.62 24.77 24.71
N ALA A 396 -6.48 26.08 24.90
CA ALA A 396 -7.54 27.05 24.63
C ALA A 396 -7.95 27.13 23.14
N LYS A 397 -7.09 26.69 22.21
CA LYS A 397 -7.37 26.66 20.76
C LYS A 397 -8.09 25.39 20.32
N LEU A 398 -8.12 24.35 21.16
CA LEU A 398 -8.73 23.07 20.83
C LEU A 398 -10.24 23.07 21.12
N PRO A 399 -11.03 22.35 20.30
CA PRO A 399 -12.40 22.01 20.65
C PRO A 399 -12.49 21.32 22.02
N ALA A 400 -13.61 21.49 22.73
CA ALA A 400 -13.77 20.96 24.10
C ALA A 400 -13.49 19.45 24.21
N THR A 401 -14.04 18.66 23.29
CA THR A 401 -13.83 17.21 23.22
C THR A 401 -12.36 16.83 23.04
N TRP A 402 -11.60 17.62 22.26
CA TRP A 402 -10.16 17.40 22.07
C TRP A 402 -9.32 17.78 23.28
N ARG A 403 -9.77 18.76 24.09
CA ARG A 403 -9.11 19.09 25.36
C ARG A 403 -9.18 17.91 26.32
N GLU A 404 -10.37 17.34 26.52
CA GLU A 404 -10.58 16.20 27.43
C GLU A 404 -9.76 14.98 26.97
N ARG A 405 -9.80 14.66 25.68
CA ARG A 405 -8.98 13.59 25.09
C ARG A 405 -7.49 13.82 25.29
N LEU A 406 -6.97 15.02 25.02
CA LEU A 406 -5.55 15.31 25.18
C LEU A 406 -5.10 15.20 26.64
N THR A 407 -5.92 15.67 27.59
CA THR A 407 -5.64 15.51 29.03
C THR A 407 -5.61 14.03 29.44
N ALA A 408 -6.57 13.22 28.97
CA ALA A 408 -6.58 11.79 29.22
C ALA A 408 -5.35 11.10 28.61
N SER A 409 -4.98 11.43 27.37
CA SER A 409 -3.78 10.89 26.71
C SER A 409 -2.48 11.24 27.46
N ILE A 410 -2.32 12.48 27.93
CA ILE A 410 -1.14 12.85 28.72
C ILE A 410 -1.08 12.03 30.02
N ALA A 411 -2.22 11.80 30.68
CA ALA A 411 -2.28 10.96 31.87
C ALA A 411 -1.93 9.50 31.57
N SER A 412 -2.38 8.95 30.43
CA SER A 412 -2.05 7.58 30.00
C SER A 412 -0.55 7.44 29.69
N TYR A 413 0.05 8.42 29.02
CA TYR A 413 1.49 8.41 28.71
C TYR A 413 2.35 8.50 29.99
N ARG A 414 1.94 9.31 30.97
CA ARG A 414 2.59 9.36 32.30
C ARG A 414 2.54 8.01 33.03
N ALA A 415 1.53 7.19 32.74
CA ALA A 415 1.39 5.83 33.27
C ALA A 415 2.16 4.77 32.46
N GLY A 416 2.85 5.15 31.38
CA GLY A 416 3.67 4.26 30.56
C GLY A 416 2.95 3.58 29.40
N LEU A 417 1.70 3.97 29.11
CA LEU A 417 1.02 3.53 27.89
C LEU A 417 1.71 4.15 26.66
N PRO A 418 1.87 3.40 25.55
CA PRO A 418 2.53 3.89 24.35
C PRO A 418 1.72 4.97 23.64
N PHE A 419 2.33 5.63 22.66
CA PHE A 419 1.66 6.62 21.81
C PHE A 419 0.55 5.98 20.95
N GLY A 420 0.73 4.73 20.51
CA GLY A 420 -0.26 3.98 19.74
C GLY A 420 -0.25 2.49 20.07
N PHE A 421 -1.45 1.91 20.16
CA PHE A 421 -1.64 0.45 20.34
C PHE A 421 -1.78 -0.31 19.03
N ASP A 422 -2.04 0.40 17.94
CA ASP A 422 -2.22 -0.17 16.61
C ASP A 422 -0.87 -0.38 15.88
N SER A 423 0.20 0.25 16.34
CA SER A 423 1.55 0.03 15.80
C SER A 423 2.27 -1.14 16.49
N TRP A 424 3.54 -1.36 16.16
CA TRP A 424 4.38 -2.36 16.85
C TRP A 424 4.49 -2.14 18.37
N ASP A 425 4.17 -0.94 18.85
CA ASP A 425 4.11 -0.68 20.28
C ASP A 425 2.97 -1.40 20.99
N GLY A 426 1.90 -1.81 20.30
CA GLY A 426 0.88 -2.70 20.85
C GLY A 426 1.32 -4.16 20.98
N TYR A 427 2.45 -4.53 20.35
CA TYR A 427 2.92 -5.91 20.22
C TYR A 427 4.41 -6.08 20.58
N PRO A 428 4.87 -5.64 21.77
CA PRO A 428 6.29 -5.65 22.11
C PRO A 428 6.96 -7.03 22.01
N PRO A 429 6.38 -8.15 22.50
CA PRO A 429 6.98 -9.47 22.31
C PRO A 429 7.15 -9.87 20.84
N ALA A 430 6.18 -9.54 19.97
CA ALA A 430 6.29 -9.80 18.54
C ALA A 430 7.42 -8.99 17.89
N ARG A 431 7.55 -7.70 18.26
CA ARG A 431 8.67 -6.85 17.84
C ARG A 431 10.02 -7.44 18.23
N GLU A 432 10.17 -7.87 19.48
CA GLU A 432 11.44 -8.45 19.95
C GLU A 432 11.75 -9.80 19.29
N ARG A 433 10.73 -10.61 18.92
CA ARG A 433 10.93 -11.80 18.09
C ARG A 433 11.45 -11.45 16.70
N LEU A 434 10.94 -10.39 16.07
CA LEU A 434 11.45 -9.89 14.79
C LEU A 434 12.90 -9.38 14.91
N TYR A 435 13.20 -8.60 15.94
CA TYR A 435 14.57 -8.15 16.21
C TYR A 435 15.54 -9.30 16.45
N ALA A 436 15.09 -10.35 17.15
CA ALA A 436 15.88 -11.56 17.31
C ALA A 436 16.13 -12.29 15.98
N ALA A 437 15.14 -12.30 15.07
CA ALA A 437 15.30 -12.84 13.72
C ALA A 437 16.33 -12.06 12.90
N PHE A 438 16.32 -10.72 12.95
CA PHE A 438 17.36 -9.91 12.30
C PHE A 438 18.76 -10.26 12.80
N LYS A 439 18.93 -10.37 14.12
CA LYS A 439 20.22 -10.75 14.72
C LYS A 439 20.69 -12.14 14.28
N ARG A 440 19.79 -13.15 14.26
CA ARG A 440 20.12 -14.51 13.79
C ARG A 440 20.49 -14.53 12.32
N ALA A 441 19.77 -13.75 11.50
CA ALA A 441 20.08 -13.54 10.09
C ALA A 441 21.38 -12.73 9.86
N LYS A 442 21.94 -12.11 10.91
CA LYS A 442 23.05 -11.15 10.86
C LYS A 442 22.74 -9.96 9.94
N SER A 443 21.47 -9.67 9.74
CA SER A 443 21.01 -8.52 8.96
C SER A 443 20.84 -7.31 9.87
N ARG A 444 20.93 -6.12 9.28
CA ARG A 444 20.55 -4.89 9.95
C ARG A 444 19.71 -4.05 8.98
N PRO A 445 18.40 -4.32 8.91
CA PRO A 445 17.59 -3.81 7.83
C PRO A 445 17.32 -2.31 7.93
N ILE A 446 17.03 -1.71 6.78
CA ILE A 446 16.23 -0.48 6.69
C ILE A 446 14.77 -0.89 6.72
N VAL A 447 14.03 -0.45 7.72
CA VAL A 447 12.58 -0.64 7.86
C VAL A 447 11.87 0.54 7.21
N LEU A 448 10.85 0.26 6.42
CA LEU A 448 9.97 1.26 5.82
C LEU A 448 8.56 1.08 6.39
N SER A 449 7.94 2.19 6.79
CA SER A 449 6.63 2.21 7.49
C SER A 449 5.73 3.30 6.93
N GLY A 450 4.41 3.09 6.99
CA GLY A 450 3.34 4.04 6.64
C GLY A 450 2.43 4.32 7.83
N ASP A 451 1.11 4.18 7.63
CA ASP A 451 -0.01 4.24 8.62
C ASP A 451 -0.16 5.56 9.42
N SER A 452 0.90 5.98 10.09
CA SER A 452 0.92 7.08 11.07
C SER A 452 0.63 8.49 10.53
N HIS A 453 0.53 8.65 9.20
CA HIS A 453 0.36 9.92 8.49
C HIS A 453 1.47 10.97 8.75
N ALA A 454 2.65 10.51 9.18
CA ALA A 454 3.78 11.34 9.59
C ALA A 454 5.10 10.81 9.03
N ALA A 455 6.07 11.70 8.83
CA ALA A 455 7.42 11.32 8.42
C ALA A 455 8.26 11.00 9.65
N TRP A 456 9.07 9.92 9.58
CA TRP A 456 9.89 9.45 10.70
C TRP A 456 11.30 9.09 10.24
N ALA A 457 12.27 9.29 11.13
CA ALA A 457 13.55 8.62 11.08
C ALA A 457 13.87 8.08 12.48
N ASN A 458 14.00 6.76 12.61
CA ASN A 458 14.18 6.11 13.91
C ASN A 458 15.39 5.16 13.93
N ASP A 459 16.05 5.13 15.08
CA ASP A 459 17.08 4.16 15.43
C ASP A 459 16.44 3.07 16.29
N LEU A 460 16.28 1.88 15.72
CA LEU A 460 15.51 0.80 16.34
C LEU A 460 16.34 0.03 17.35
N HIS A 461 16.00 0.10 18.63
CA HIS A 461 16.73 -0.58 19.70
C HIS A 461 15.94 -1.76 20.26
N ASP A 462 16.61 -2.88 20.49
CA ASP A 462 16.02 -4.03 21.20
C ASP A 462 15.84 -3.76 22.70
N ALA A 463 15.24 -4.71 23.42
CA ALA A 463 15.03 -4.59 24.87
C ALA A 463 16.31 -4.44 25.71
N SER A 464 17.49 -4.80 25.15
CA SER A 464 18.80 -4.60 25.81
C SER A 464 19.44 -3.24 25.49
N GLY A 465 18.77 -2.39 24.70
CA GLY A 465 19.28 -1.10 24.27
C GLY A 465 20.30 -1.19 23.13
N LYS A 466 20.39 -2.34 22.44
CA LYS A 466 21.27 -2.48 21.27
C LYS A 466 20.51 -2.13 20.00
N LEU A 467 21.15 -1.33 19.16
CA LEU A 467 20.63 -0.91 17.86
C LEU A 467 20.59 -2.09 16.87
N VAL A 468 19.42 -2.40 16.33
CA VAL A 468 19.14 -3.59 15.49
C VAL A 468 18.70 -3.27 14.07
N ALA A 469 18.22 -2.05 13.81
CA ALA A 469 17.77 -1.61 12.50
C ALA A 469 17.67 -0.07 12.47
N ALA A 470 17.48 0.49 11.28
CA ALA A 470 17.05 1.88 11.10
C ALA A 470 15.67 1.88 10.44
N GLU A 471 14.85 2.90 10.70
CA GLU A 471 13.51 3.02 10.13
C GLU A 471 13.32 4.38 9.46
N PHE A 472 12.69 4.37 8.29
CA PHE A 472 12.11 5.55 7.65
C PHE A 472 10.59 5.35 7.52
N GLY A 473 9.82 6.15 8.26
CA GLY A 473 8.38 6.20 8.09
C GLY A 473 8.00 7.27 7.08
N CYS A 474 7.22 6.95 6.05
CA CYS A 474 6.72 7.94 5.10
C CYS A 474 5.47 8.63 5.62
N THR A 475 5.39 9.94 5.42
CA THR A 475 4.15 10.68 5.65
C THR A 475 3.07 10.26 4.67
N ALA A 476 1.84 10.69 4.93
CA ALA A 476 0.71 10.46 4.06
C ALA A 476 0.80 11.25 2.75
N ILE A 477 0.24 10.68 1.69
CA ILE A 477 -0.06 11.40 0.44
C ILE A 477 -1.05 12.53 0.73
N THR A 478 -2.13 12.25 1.47
CA THR A 478 -3.18 13.24 1.79
C THR A 478 -3.85 13.07 3.15
N SER A 479 -3.77 11.89 3.78
CA SER A 479 -4.50 11.62 5.02
C SER A 479 -4.09 12.56 6.17
N PRO A 480 -5.05 13.16 6.92
CA PRO A 480 -4.74 14.05 8.05
C PRO A 480 -4.01 13.35 9.20
N SER A 481 -3.19 14.08 9.92
CA SER A 481 -2.38 13.54 11.03
C SER A 481 -2.71 14.26 12.34
N TYR A 482 -2.07 13.88 13.45
CA TYR A 482 -2.20 14.66 14.69
C TYR A 482 -1.71 16.10 14.53
N GLY A 483 -0.75 16.35 13.63
CA GLY A 483 -0.25 17.69 13.29
C GLY A 483 -1.33 18.62 12.72
N SER A 484 -2.38 18.05 12.09
CA SER A 484 -3.53 18.84 11.62
C SER A 484 -4.35 19.48 12.76
N LEU A 485 -4.29 18.91 13.97
CA LEU A 485 -4.94 19.43 15.17
C LEU A 485 -3.95 20.11 16.13
N LEU A 486 -2.74 19.58 16.21
CA LEU A 486 -1.66 20.01 17.10
C LEU A 486 -0.38 20.25 16.30
N PRO A 487 -0.27 21.38 15.57
CA PRO A 487 0.92 21.68 14.78
C PRO A 487 2.20 21.62 15.61
N GLY A 488 3.24 20.98 15.07
CA GLY A 488 4.54 20.80 15.73
C GLY A 488 4.60 19.69 16.78
N ILE A 489 3.54 18.88 16.95
CA ILE A 489 3.52 17.74 17.88
C ILE A 489 4.62 16.70 17.59
N GLY A 490 5.02 16.56 16.32
CA GLY A 490 6.11 15.66 15.92
C GLY A 490 7.43 15.96 16.64
N THR A 491 7.79 17.22 16.82
CA THR A 491 8.98 17.63 17.59
C THR A 491 8.88 17.21 19.05
N LEU A 492 7.69 17.35 19.66
CA LEU A 492 7.47 16.93 21.05
C LEU A 492 7.57 15.40 21.21
N ILE A 493 7.07 14.65 20.22
CA ILE A 493 7.21 13.19 20.16
C ILE A 493 8.70 12.81 20.08
N ALA A 494 9.47 13.43 19.17
CA ALA A 494 10.90 13.16 19.05
C ALA A 494 11.67 13.50 20.34
N ASP A 495 11.37 14.64 20.96
CA ASP A 495 11.99 15.07 22.21
C ASP A 495 11.70 14.14 23.41
N ALA A 496 10.51 13.53 23.44
CA ALA A 496 10.13 12.57 24.47
C ALA A 496 10.82 11.20 24.29
N ASN A 497 11.36 10.92 23.11
CA ASN A 497 11.89 9.60 22.71
C ASN A 497 13.36 9.67 22.26
N LYS A 498 14.16 10.53 22.92
CA LYS A 498 15.59 10.71 22.60
C LYS A 498 16.34 9.38 22.64
N GLY A 499 16.96 9.03 21.52
CA GLY A 499 17.73 7.80 21.35
C GLY A 499 17.01 6.78 20.47
N GLU A 500 15.68 6.81 20.36
CA GLU A 500 14.90 5.97 19.45
C GLU A 500 14.37 6.79 18.27
N VAL A 501 13.67 7.90 18.53
CA VAL A 501 13.09 8.76 17.49
C VAL A 501 14.05 9.92 17.21
N ARG A 502 14.61 9.94 16.00
CA ARG A 502 15.57 10.99 15.56
C ARG A 502 14.87 12.16 14.90
N PHE A 503 13.72 11.90 14.28
CA PHE A 503 12.89 12.87 13.61
C PHE A 503 11.46 12.36 13.52
N CYS A 504 10.51 13.26 13.76
CA CYS A 504 9.09 13.05 13.51
C CYS A 504 8.51 14.37 13.01
N ASP A 505 7.92 14.35 11.81
CA ASP A 505 7.12 15.45 11.28
C ASP A 505 5.70 14.96 11.02
N GLN A 506 4.78 15.50 11.81
CA GLN A 506 3.36 15.21 11.70
C GLN A 506 2.66 16.23 10.78
N ASP A 507 3.29 17.34 10.40
CA ASP A 507 2.57 18.46 9.80
C ASP A 507 2.46 18.30 8.28
N LEU A 508 3.59 18.01 7.62
CA LEU A 508 3.68 18.03 6.17
C LEU A 508 3.26 16.69 5.53
N LYS A 509 2.87 16.77 4.25
CA LYS A 509 2.44 15.65 3.42
C LYS A 509 3.41 15.49 2.25
N GLY A 510 3.47 14.29 1.67
CA GLY A 510 4.50 13.96 0.69
C GLY A 510 4.83 12.46 0.64
N PHE A 511 6.12 12.13 0.57
CA PHE A 511 6.61 10.77 0.44
C PHE A 511 8.07 10.65 0.91
N THR A 512 8.56 9.44 1.13
CA THR A 512 9.99 9.21 1.38
C THR A 512 10.69 8.81 0.09
N LEU A 513 11.73 9.54 -0.31
CA LEU A 513 12.62 9.13 -1.39
C LEU A 513 13.81 8.37 -0.79
N LEU A 514 13.82 7.05 -0.96
CA LEU A 514 14.90 6.17 -0.51
C LEU A 514 15.89 5.94 -1.67
N THR A 515 17.14 6.36 -1.45
CA THR A 515 18.25 6.06 -2.37
C THR A 515 19.23 5.12 -1.70
N LEU A 516 19.43 3.95 -2.31
CA LEU A 516 20.41 2.95 -1.89
C LEU A 516 21.60 3.00 -2.85
N THR A 517 22.82 3.04 -2.31
CA THR A 517 24.10 2.82 -3.02
C THR A 517 24.89 1.76 -2.27
N PRO A 518 25.98 1.18 -2.80
CA PRO A 518 26.76 0.18 -2.07
C PRO A 518 27.22 0.63 -0.67
N GLU A 519 27.38 1.94 -0.46
CA GLU A 519 27.89 2.54 0.77
C GLU A 519 26.80 3.13 1.67
N HIS A 520 25.68 3.61 1.10
CA HIS A 520 24.71 4.42 1.83
C HIS A 520 23.25 4.05 1.55
N ALA A 521 22.40 4.15 2.57
CA ALA A 521 20.96 4.24 2.42
C ALA A 521 20.52 5.62 2.90
N THR A 522 19.98 6.44 2.01
CA THR A 522 19.54 7.81 2.32
C THR A 522 18.02 7.90 2.18
N GLY A 523 17.33 8.24 3.27
CA GLY A 523 15.91 8.55 3.27
C GLY A 523 15.69 10.06 3.31
N ASP A 524 15.06 10.60 2.27
CA ASP A 524 14.65 12.00 2.18
C ASP A 524 13.12 12.11 2.39
N SER A 525 12.70 12.88 3.39
CA SER A 525 11.28 13.17 3.61
C SER A 525 10.84 14.31 2.70
N VAL A 526 10.49 13.98 1.45
CA VAL A 526 10.06 14.94 0.44
C VAL A 526 8.65 15.42 0.77
N THR A 527 8.44 16.73 0.70
CA THR A 527 7.16 17.36 1.07
C THR A 527 6.55 18.14 -0.08
N VAL A 528 5.23 18.28 -0.04
CA VAL A 528 4.47 19.23 -0.85
C VAL A 528 3.89 20.32 0.07
N SER A 529 3.92 21.57 -0.37
CA SER A 529 3.49 22.71 0.46
C SER A 529 2.00 22.73 0.78
N THR A 530 1.18 22.02 0.00
CA THR A 530 -0.26 21.87 0.23
C THR A 530 -0.79 20.65 -0.50
N VAL A 531 -1.88 20.09 0.03
CA VAL A 531 -2.71 19.07 -0.64
C VAL A 531 -4.09 19.63 -1.02
N PHE A 532 -4.34 20.93 -0.88
CA PHE A 532 -5.68 21.52 -1.13
C PHE A 532 -5.79 22.30 -2.43
N ALA A 533 -4.67 22.60 -3.09
CA ALA A 533 -4.65 23.40 -4.30
C ALA A 533 -3.45 23.06 -5.20
N LYS A 534 -3.52 23.56 -6.43
CA LYS A 534 -2.38 23.69 -7.36
C LYS A 534 -2.26 25.18 -7.76
N PRO A 535 -1.04 25.70 -8.04
CA PRO A 535 0.25 25.02 -7.95
C PRO A 535 0.67 24.77 -6.50
N TYR A 536 1.63 23.87 -6.31
CA TYR A 536 2.30 23.58 -5.05
C TYR A 536 3.82 23.65 -5.26
N THR A 537 4.59 23.72 -4.17
CA THR A 537 6.05 23.63 -4.19
C THR A 537 6.51 22.36 -3.49
N GLN A 538 7.64 21.81 -3.95
CA GLN A 538 8.30 20.67 -3.31
C GLN A 538 9.36 21.15 -2.32
N GLY A 539 9.57 20.36 -1.25
CA GLY A 539 10.59 20.60 -0.25
C GLY A 539 11.15 19.29 0.32
N SER A 540 12.02 19.42 1.32
CA SER A 540 12.53 18.30 2.12
C SER A 540 12.43 18.70 3.58
N ALA A 541 11.74 17.90 4.39
CA ALA A 541 11.58 18.17 5.83
C ALA A 541 12.81 17.73 6.63
N ALA A 542 13.42 16.60 6.24
CA ALA A 542 14.68 16.12 6.78
C ALA A 542 15.28 15.05 5.87
N ARG A 543 16.61 14.91 5.94
CA ARG A 543 17.34 13.83 5.26
C ARG A 543 18.25 13.09 6.22
N PHE A 544 18.11 11.77 6.25
CA PHE A 544 18.91 10.90 7.10
C PHE A 544 19.62 9.82 6.30
N ARG A 545 20.75 9.34 6.83
CA ARG A 545 21.59 8.35 6.17
C ARG A 545 22.07 7.26 7.13
N ALA A 546 21.98 6.03 6.65
CA ALA A 546 22.68 4.87 7.20
C ALA A 546 23.89 4.51 6.32
N TYR A 547 24.90 3.90 6.92
CA TYR A 547 26.14 3.49 6.26
C TYR A 547 26.33 1.98 6.30
N ALA A 548 26.63 1.37 5.15
CA ALA A 548 26.79 -0.08 5.03
C ALA A 548 28.01 -0.61 5.80
N ASP A 549 29.10 0.16 5.85
CA ASP A 549 30.36 -0.18 6.53
C ASP A 549 30.33 0.06 8.04
N ARG A 550 29.37 0.86 8.50
CA ARG A 550 29.15 1.20 9.91
C ARG A 550 27.74 0.79 10.31
N PRO A 551 27.38 -0.50 10.14
CA PRO A 551 26.03 -0.94 10.38
C PRO A 551 25.67 -0.65 11.82
N ASN A 552 26.56 -0.69 12.80
CA ASN A 552 26.22 -0.45 14.21
C ASN A 552 25.97 1.01 14.64
N GLN A 553 26.05 2.00 13.73
CA GLN A 553 25.89 3.40 14.08
C GLN A 553 24.44 3.91 13.93
N PRO A 554 24.02 4.90 14.74
CA PRO A 554 22.78 5.64 14.53
C PRO A 554 22.69 6.32 13.15
N LEU A 555 21.47 6.63 12.73
CA LEU A 555 21.23 7.45 11.54
C LEU A 555 21.92 8.83 11.66
N GLU A 556 22.64 9.20 10.61
CA GLU A 556 23.22 10.54 10.47
C GLU A 556 22.20 11.49 9.83
N LYS A 557 21.91 12.61 10.49
CA LYS A 557 21.13 13.69 9.88
C LYS A 557 22.04 14.51 8.96
N ILE A 558 21.64 14.65 7.70
CA ILE A 558 22.41 15.39 6.69
C ILE A 558 21.80 16.78 6.45
N VAL A 559 20.47 16.87 6.48
CA VAL A 559 19.70 18.12 6.32
C VAL A 559 18.62 18.17 7.39
#